data_AF-A0A132NHR9-F1
#
_entry.id   AF-A0A132NHR9-F1
#
_cell.length_a   1.000
_cell.length_b   1.000
_cell.length_c   1.000
_cell.angle_alpha   90.00
_cell.angle_beta   90.00
_cell.angle_gamma   90.00
#
_symmetry.space_group_name_H-M   'P 1'
#
loop_
_entity.id
_entity.type
_entity.pdbx_description
1 polymer ?
#
loop_
_entity_poly.entity_id
_entity_poly.type
_entity_poly.pdbx_seq_one_letter_code
_entity_poly.pdbx_strand_id
1 'polypeptide(L)'
;VDPAMAGFAARAAQGHIGRAKRLATDEQARQRRAAVLNLPSQLSDVASCLTAAQHLVAAAEEEAKESTEELNARETEELKTALGVGQGGRTPPGAASALKELENRQKKRATRLQRDALDRALVDLASLYRDVLAVQLGASVPLTNEEQRPFVMKLARDSTPEATVRRIQAILACRKAIEANVAPLLAVEAMTLSLRAG
;
A
#
# COMPACT_ATOMS: atom_id res chain seq x y z
N VAL A 1 9.11 18.51 -12.28
CA VAL A 1 8.29 18.58 -11.05
C VAL A 1 8.21 20.05 -10.67
N ASP A 2 7.03 20.65 -10.73
CA ASP A 2 6.82 22.04 -10.32
C ASP A 2 6.84 22.17 -8.77
N PRO A 3 6.97 23.40 -8.22
CA PRO A 3 7.05 23.61 -6.77
C PRO A 3 5.83 23.12 -5.98
N ALA A 4 4.63 23.17 -6.55
CA ALA A 4 3.42 22.71 -5.87
C ALA A 4 3.42 21.18 -5.74
N MET A 5 3.75 20.47 -6.82
CA MET A 5 3.92 19.01 -6.81
C MET A 5 5.05 18.57 -5.86
N ALA A 6 6.17 19.31 -5.83
CA ALA A 6 7.26 19.04 -4.90
C ALA A 6 6.82 19.21 -3.44
N GLY A 7 6.07 20.27 -3.13
CA GLY A 7 5.52 20.53 -1.79
C GLY A 7 4.52 19.45 -1.34
N PHE A 8 3.61 19.04 -2.22
CA PHE A 8 2.71 17.91 -2.00
C PHE A 8 3.51 16.63 -1.68
N ALA A 9 4.43 16.25 -2.57
CA ALA A 9 5.17 15.01 -2.44
C ALA A 9 6.04 14.98 -1.17
N ALA A 10 6.63 16.12 -0.79
CA ALA A 10 7.42 16.25 0.43
C ALA A 10 6.58 16.02 1.69
N ARG A 11 5.39 16.63 1.78
CA ARG A 11 4.45 16.41 2.89
C ARG A 11 3.97 14.97 2.93
N ALA A 12 3.41 14.49 1.82
CA ALA A 12 2.82 13.17 1.71
C ALA A 12 3.82 12.04 2.01
N ALA A 13 5.08 12.20 1.64
CA ALA A 13 6.12 11.19 1.87
C ALA A 13 6.68 11.17 3.30
N GLN A 14 6.39 12.19 4.13
CA GLN A 14 6.78 12.26 5.54
C GLN A 14 8.27 11.96 5.79
N GLY A 15 9.15 12.54 4.96
CA GLY A 15 10.60 12.37 5.06
C GLY A 15 11.19 11.21 4.25
N HIS A 16 10.38 10.35 3.64
CA HIS A 16 10.89 9.25 2.82
C HIS A 16 11.20 9.70 1.37
N ILE A 17 12.48 9.92 1.07
CA ILE A 17 12.94 10.47 -0.23
C ILE A 17 12.46 9.65 -1.43
N GLY A 18 12.59 8.30 -1.39
CA GLY A 18 12.15 7.44 -2.48
C GLY A 18 10.64 7.57 -2.79
N ARG A 19 9.83 7.69 -1.75
CA ARG A 19 8.38 7.87 -1.84
C ARG A 19 8.03 9.27 -2.34
N ALA A 20 8.75 10.31 -1.89
CA ALA A 20 8.58 11.66 -2.41
C ALA A 20 8.86 11.72 -3.92
N LYS A 21 9.96 11.12 -4.37
CA LYS A 21 10.28 11.01 -5.81
C LYS A 21 9.17 10.31 -6.58
N ARG A 22 8.71 9.16 -6.08
CA ARG A 22 7.62 8.40 -6.71
C ARG A 22 6.34 9.23 -6.79
N LEU A 23 5.87 9.81 -5.68
CA LEU A 23 4.66 10.65 -5.66
C LEU A 23 4.78 11.90 -6.55
N ALA A 24 5.99 12.41 -6.79
CA ALA A 24 6.21 13.55 -7.66
C ALA A 24 6.16 13.20 -9.15
N THR A 25 6.48 11.95 -9.54
CA THR A 25 6.63 11.56 -10.95
C THR A 25 5.60 10.56 -11.45
N ASP A 26 4.97 9.80 -10.54
CA ASP A 26 4.07 8.70 -10.86
C ASP A 26 2.62 9.06 -10.48
N GLU A 27 1.79 9.25 -11.50
CA GLU A 27 0.35 9.55 -11.34
C GLU A 27 -0.42 8.37 -10.76
N GLN A 28 -0.07 7.13 -11.13
CA GLN A 28 -0.72 5.93 -10.58
C GLN A 28 -0.46 5.82 -9.07
N ALA A 29 0.75 6.14 -8.62
CA ALA A 29 1.05 6.20 -7.18
C ALA A 29 0.19 7.25 -6.45
N ARG A 30 -0.08 8.40 -7.07
CA ARG A 30 -0.97 9.43 -6.50
C ARG A 30 -2.42 8.97 -6.44
N GLN A 31 -2.91 8.31 -7.50
CA GLN A 31 -4.27 7.78 -7.56
C GLN A 31 -4.51 6.68 -6.52
N ARG A 32 -3.57 5.74 -6.37
CA ARG A 32 -3.63 4.70 -5.33
C ARG A 32 -3.67 5.32 -3.94
N ARG A 33 -2.82 6.31 -3.69
CA ARG A 33 -2.83 7.05 -2.43
C ARG A 33 -4.17 7.74 -2.17
N ALA A 34 -4.74 8.41 -3.19
CA ALA A 34 -6.04 9.05 -3.05
C ALA A 34 -7.16 8.04 -2.73
N ALA A 35 -7.13 6.86 -3.35
CA ALA A 35 -8.07 5.78 -3.05
C ALA A 35 -7.97 5.30 -1.59
N VAL A 36 -6.74 5.12 -1.08
CA VAL A 36 -6.48 4.78 0.33
C VAL A 36 -7.00 5.84 1.28
N LEU A 37 -6.75 7.12 1.00
CA LEU A 37 -7.22 8.22 1.85
C LEU A 37 -8.73 8.38 1.84
N ASN A 38 -9.40 7.92 0.79
CA ASN A 38 -10.85 7.90 0.71
C ASN A 38 -11.48 6.68 1.41
N LEU A 39 -10.69 5.68 1.83
CA LEU A 39 -11.19 4.45 2.47
C LEU A 39 -12.20 4.72 3.60
N PRO A 40 -12.01 5.68 4.53
CA PRO A 40 -12.96 5.90 5.63
C PRO A 40 -14.37 6.28 5.18
N SER A 41 -14.54 6.89 4.00
CA SER A 41 -15.86 7.27 3.49
C SER A 41 -16.69 6.07 3.01
N GLN A 42 -16.05 4.92 2.83
CA GLN A 42 -16.66 3.69 2.29
C GLN A 42 -17.13 2.72 3.37
N LEU A 43 -16.82 2.96 4.65
CA LEU A 43 -17.01 1.98 5.73
C LEU A 43 -18.36 2.12 6.44
N SER A 44 -19.47 2.07 5.70
CA SER A 44 -20.83 2.28 6.25
C SER A 44 -21.37 1.06 7.02
N ASP A 45 -21.07 -0.13 6.51
CA ASP A 45 -21.61 -1.41 6.98
C ASP A 45 -20.55 -2.51 6.92
N VAL A 46 -20.89 -3.71 7.38
CA VAL A 46 -19.94 -4.82 7.42
C VAL A 46 -19.54 -5.25 6.00
N ALA A 47 -20.47 -5.31 5.06
CA ALA A 47 -20.21 -5.76 3.69
C ALA A 47 -19.24 -4.83 2.96
N SER A 48 -19.44 -3.52 3.11
CA SER A 48 -18.56 -2.48 2.57
C SER A 48 -17.17 -2.49 3.22
N CYS A 49 -17.05 -2.81 4.51
CA CYS A 49 -15.73 -3.02 5.15
C CYS A 49 -14.96 -4.17 4.49
N LEU A 50 -15.60 -5.33 4.31
CA LEU A 50 -14.96 -6.50 3.69
C LEU A 50 -14.61 -6.22 2.22
N THR A 51 -15.49 -5.55 1.49
CA THR A 51 -15.24 -5.15 0.10
C THR A 51 -14.06 -4.18 -0.01
N ALA A 52 -14.02 -3.16 0.85
CA ALA A 52 -12.92 -2.19 0.88
C ALA A 52 -11.58 -2.87 1.23
N ALA A 53 -11.60 -3.84 2.15
CA ALA A 53 -10.42 -4.64 2.48
C ALA A 53 -9.91 -5.46 1.28
N GLN A 54 -10.82 -6.14 0.57
CA GLN A 54 -10.49 -6.88 -0.65
C GLN A 54 -9.88 -5.97 -1.71
N HIS A 55 -10.49 -4.82 -1.97
CA HIS A 55 -9.98 -3.85 -2.94
C HIS A 55 -8.59 -3.34 -2.58
N LEU A 56 -8.34 -3.05 -1.29
CA LEU A 56 -7.04 -2.57 -0.83
C LEU A 56 -5.94 -3.63 -1.02
N VAL A 57 -6.23 -4.89 -0.69
CA VAL A 57 -5.27 -6.00 -0.86
C VAL A 57 -5.03 -6.33 -2.33
N ALA A 58 -6.08 -6.34 -3.14
CA ALA A 58 -5.97 -6.55 -4.58
C ALA A 58 -5.14 -5.43 -5.24
N ALA A 59 -5.39 -4.16 -4.89
CA ALA A 59 -4.62 -3.04 -5.43
C ALA A 59 -3.12 -3.14 -5.09
N ALA A 60 -2.78 -3.61 -3.88
CA ALA A 60 -1.39 -3.84 -3.50
C ALA A 60 -0.76 -5.03 -4.23
N GLU A 61 -1.54 -6.06 -4.53
CA GLU A 61 -1.09 -7.21 -5.33
C GLU A 61 -0.81 -6.80 -6.78
N GLU A 62 -1.73 -6.04 -7.39
CA GLU A 62 -1.56 -5.53 -8.76
C GLU A 62 -0.36 -4.58 -8.86
N GLU A 63 -0.16 -3.68 -7.88
CA GLU A 63 1.04 -2.84 -7.84
C GLU A 63 2.33 -3.68 -7.79
N ALA A 64 2.35 -4.78 -7.01
CA ALA A 64 3.50 -5.66 -6.93
C ALA A 64 3.75 -6.40 -8.26
N LYS A 65 2.69 -6.86 -8.93
CA LYS A 65 2.76 -7.49 -10.26
C LYS A 65 3.33 -6.53 -11.29
N GLU A 66 2.72 -5.36 -11.46
CA GLU A 66 3.16 -4.33 -12.40
C GLU A 66 4.64 -3.95 -12.18
N SER A 67 5.08 -3.84 -10.91
CA SER A 67 6.46 -3.47 -10.59
C SER A 67 7.50 -4.56 -10.91
N THR A 68 7.06 -5.79 -11.16
CA THR A 68 7.97 -6.94 -11.39
C THR A 68 7.76 -7.67 -12.69
N GLU A 69 6.67 -7.44 -13.41
CA GLU A 69 6.30 -8.19 -14.62
C GLU A 69 7.42 -8.18 -15.68
N GLU A 70 7.85 -6.98 -16.10
CA GLU A 70 8.91 -6.82 -17.10
C GLU A 70 10.23 -7.45 -16.65
N LEU A 71 10.60 -7.26 -15.37
CA LEU A 71 11.82 -7.81 -14.79
C LEU A 71 11.77 -9.34 -14.72
N ASN A 72 10.65 -9.91 -14.29
CA ASN A 72 10.46 -11.35 -14.20
C ASN A 72 10.51 -12.00 -15.58
N ALA A 73 9.85 -11.40 -16.58
CA ALA A 73 9.88 -11.87 -17.97
C ALA A 73 11.31 -11.87 -18.51
N ARG A 74 12.03 -10.76 -18.33
CA ARG A 74 13.42 -10.61 -18.76
C ARG A 74 14.35 -11.63 -18.10
N GLU A 75 14.33 -11.76 -16.77
CA GLU A 75 15.15 -12.74 -16.03
C GLU A 75 14.87 -14.18 -16.49
N THR A 76 13.62 -14.48 -16.82
CA THR A 76 13.20 -15.80 -17.28
C THR A 76 13.75 -16.11 -18.66
N GLU A 77 13.65 -15.17 -19.61
CA GLU A 77 14.20 -15.34 -20.96
C GLU A 77 15.72 -15.38 -20.98
N GLU A 78 16.39 -14.55 -20.17
CA GLU A 78 17.85 -14.58 -20.00
C GLU A 78 18.30 -15.96 -19.45
N LEU A 79 17.59 -16.51 -18.47
CA LEU A 79 17.91 -17.82 -17.91
C LEU A 79 17.65 -18.96 -18.91
N LYS A 80 16.53 -18.93 -19.65
CA LYS A 80 16.27 -19.91 -20.72
C LYS A 80 17.36 -19.90 -21.77
N THR A 81 17.79 -18.71 -22.19
CA THR A 81 18.85 -18.52 -23.18
C THR A 81 20.18 -19.08 -22.67
N ALA A 82 20.56 -18.75 -21.43
CA ALA A 82 21.80 -19.25 -20.81
C ALA A 82 21.82 -20.78 -20.65
N LEU A 83 20.65 -21.40 -20.47
CA LEU A 83 20.48 -22.84 -20.35
C LEU A 83 20.25 -23.54 -21.70
N GLY A 84 20.26 -22.81 -22.84
CA GLY A 84 19.99 -23.39 -24.16
C GLY A 84 18.57 -23.94 -24.34
N VAL A 85 17.63 -23.54 -23.49
CA VAL A 85 16.22 -23.96 -23.59
C VAL A 85 15.57 -23.21 -24.76
N GLY A 86 14.94 -23.95 -25.68
CA GLY A 86 14.24 -23.38 -26.85
C GLY A 86 15.07 -23.32 -28.14
N GLN A 87 16.34 -23.72 -28.13
CA GLN A 87 17.19 -23.77 -29.33
C GLN A 87 17.07 -25.08 -30.14
N GLY A 88 15.86 -25.66 -30.23
CA GLY A 88 15.58 -26.83 -31.08
C GLY A 88 16.21 -28.17 -30.67
N GLY A 89 16.92 -28.23 -29.54
CA GLY A 89 17.56 -29.43 -28.99
C GLY A 89 16.91 -29.96 -27.69
N ARG A 90 17.43 -31.07 -27.17
CA ARG A 90 16.99 -31.65 -25.89
C ARG A 90 17.30 -30.68 -24.73
N THR A 91 16.28 -30.35 -23.93
CA THR A 91 16.42 -29.55 -22.71
C THR A 91 17.53 -30.12 -21.80
N PRO A 92 18.54 -29.32 -21.40
CA PRO A 92 19.62 -29.81 -20.56
C PRO A 92 19.12 -30.31 -19.19
N PRO A 93 19.73 -31.37 -18.64
CA PRO A 93 19.46 -31.80 -17.27
C PRO A 93 19.64 -30.65 -16.28
N GLY A 94 18.68 -30.43 -15.38
CA GLY A 94 18.72 -29.35 -14.39
C GLY A 94 18.15 -28.01 -14.85
N ALA A 95 17.79 -27.84 -16.12
CA ALA A 95 17.17 -26.59 -16.58
C ALA A 95 15.81 -26.33 -15.91
N ALA A 96 15.01 -27.39 -15.71
CA ALA A 96 13.72 -27.29 -15.03
C ALA A 96 13.87 -26.88 -13.55
N SER A 97 14.89 -27.38 -12.84
CA SER A 97 15.12 -27.00 -11.44
C SER A 97 15.60 -25.55 -11.35
N ALA A 98 16.49 -25.11 -12.24
CA ALA A 98 16.95 -23.72 -12.26
C ALA A 98 15.82 -22.72 -12.55
N LEU A 99 14.92 -23.04 -13.49
CA LEU A 99 13.73 -22.22 -13.77
C LEU A 99 12.78 -22.17 -12.57
N LYS A 100 12.56 -23.31 -11.88
CA LYS A 100 11.73 -23.36 -10.67
C LYS A 100 12.34 -22.56 -9.52
N GLU A 101 13.66 -22.57 -9.37
CA GLU A 101 14.35 -21.74 -8.37
C GLU A 101 14.23 -20.25 -8.67
N LEU A 102 14.30 -19.86 -9.94
CA LEU A 102 14.04 -18.48 -10.36
C LEU A 102 12.59 -18.08 -10.04
N GLU A 103 11.62 -18.91 -10.42
CA GLU A 103 10.20 -18.67 -10.13
C GLU A 103 9.95 -18.50 -8.62
N ASN A 104 10.57 -19.34 -7.78
CA ASN A 104 10.48 -19.21 -6.32
C ASN A 104 11.06 -17.89 -5.81
N ARG A 105 12.17 -17.42 -6.38
CA ARG A 105 12.76 -16.10 -6.04
C ARG A 105 11.84 -14.95 -6.46
N GLN A 106 11.27 -15.03 -7.66
CA GLN A 106 10.30 -14.05 -8.18
C GLN A 106 9.04 -13.99 -7.30
N LYS A 107 8.49 -15.14 -6.90
CA LYS A 107 7.36 -15.24 -5.96
C LYS A 107 7.67 -14.58 -4.61
N LYS A 108 8.84 -14.86 -4.02
CA LYS A 108 9.27 -14.23 -2.76
C LYS A 108 9.39 -12.70 -2.89
N ARG A 109 9.93 -12.21 -4.02
CA ARG A 109 10.02 -10.78 -4.32
C ARG A 109 8.62 -10.15 -4.45
N ALA A 110 7.70 -10.79 -5.16
CA ALA A 110 6.33 -10.31 -5.32
C ALA A 110 5.61 -10.21 -3.96
N THR A 111 5.71 -11.22 -3.10
CA THR A 111 5.13 -11.18 -1.74
C THR A 111 5.68 -10.03 -0.91
N ARG A 112 7.00 -9.77 -0.98
CA ARG A 112 7.62 -8.65 -0.27
C ARG A 112 7.08 -7.30 -0.78
N LEU A 113 7.02 -7.13 -2.10
CA LEU A 113 6.54 -5.88 -2.70
C LEU A 113 5.07 -5.62 -2.41
N GLN A 114 4.23 -6.66 -2.38
CA GLN A 114 2.84 -6.55 -1.96
C GLN A 114 2.74 -6.07 -0.50
N ARG A 115 3.54 -6.65 0.40
CA ARG A 115 3.60 -6.21 1.81
C ARG A 115 4.08 -4.77 1.94
N ASP A 116 5.11 -4.38 1.19
CA ASP A 116 5.62 -3.01 1.17
C ASP A 116 4.57 -2.02 0.63
N ALA A 117 3.76 -2.43 -0.36
CA ALA A 117 2.65 -1.63 -0.89
C ALA A 117 1.52 -1.46 0.14
N LEU A 118 1.15 -2.54 0.84
CA LEU A 118 0.18 -2.48 1.93
C LEU A 118 0.68 -1.61 3.09
N ASP A 119 1.93 -1.74 3.51
CA ASP A 119 2.49 -0.91 4.58
C ASP A 119 2.43 0.58 4.23
N ARG A 120 2.77 0.95 2.98
CA ARG A 120 2.62 2.33 2.50
C ARG A 120 1.18 2.83 2.61
N ALA A 121 0.20 2.02 2.22
CA ALA A 121 -1.21 2.37 2.33
C ALA A 121 -1.65 2.55 3.80
N LEU A 122 -1.19 1.67 4.69
CA LEU A 122 -1.49 1.76 6.13
C LEU A 122 -0.86 3.00 6.77
N VAL A 123 0.36 3.37 6.38
CA VAL A 123 1.01 4.62 6.80
C VAL A 123 0.24 5.84 6.29
N ASP A 124 -0.23 5.82 5.04
CA ASP A 124 -1.06 6.88 4.49
C ASP A 124 -2.37 7.05 5.26
N LEU A 125 -3.06 5.95 5.58
CA LEU A 125 -4.28 5.97 6.35
C LEU A 125 -4.05 6.46 7.79
N ALA A 126 -2.94 6.04 8.43
CA ALA A 126 -2.56 6.55 9.74
C ALA A 126 -2.27 8.06 9.71
N SER A 127 -1.64 8.55 8.62
CA SER A 127 -1.38 9.98 8.45
C SER A 127 -2.66 10.82 8.35
N LEU A 128 -3.71 10.27 7.73
CA LEU A 128 -5.02 10.91 7.66
C LEU A 128 -5.62 11.07 9.05
N TYR A 129 -5.65 10.00 9.85
CA TYR A 129 -6.19 10.08 11.21
C TYR A 129 -5.31 10.92 12.15
N ARG A 130 -4.00 11.00 11.91
CA ARG A 130 -3.13 11.97 12.60
C ARG A 130 -3.58 13.40 12.32
N ASP A 131 -3.89 13.73 11.06
CA ASP A 131 -4.35 15.07 10.68
C ASP A 131 -5.73 15.36 11.28
N VAL A 132 -6.63 14.37 11.33
CA VAL A 132 -7.92 14.48 12.03
C VAL A 132 -7.72 14.78 13.51
N LEU A 133 -6.84 14.04 14.19
CA LEU A 133 -6.55 14.25 15.61
C LEU A 133 -5.93 15.62 15.88
N ALA A 134 -5.01 16.07 15.01
CA ALA A 134 -4.42 17.40 15.11
C ALA A 134 -5.47 18.50 15.04
N VAL A 135 -6.44 18.37 14.12
CA VAL A 135 -7.58 19.30 14.02
C VAL A 135 -8.46 19.24 15.26
N GLN A 136 -8.81 18.04 15.74
CA GLN A 136 -9.66 17.87 16.94
C GLN A 136 -9.05 18.48 18.20
N LEU A 137 -7.72 18.47 18.31
CA LEU A 137 -6.99 19.04 19.45
C LEU A 137 -6.62 20.53 19.26
N GLY A 138 -7.00 21.15 18.13
CA GLY A 138 -6.63 22.53 17.83
C GLY A 138 -5.12 22.76 17.67
N ALA A 139 -4.37 21.71 17.33
CA ALA A 139 -2.92 21.77 17.21
C ALA A 139 -2.50 22.61 16.00
N SER A 140 -1.54 23.54 16.21
CA SER A 140 -0.96 24.36 15.14
C SER A 140 0.16 23.62 14.42
N VAL A 141 -0.16 22.48 13.80
CA VAL A 141 0.78 21.67 13.00
C VAL A 141 0.33 21.57 11.55
N PRO A 142 1.25 21.60 10.57
CA PRO A 142 0.89 21.38 9.17
C PRO A 142 0.25 20.01 8.95
N LEU A 143 -0.80 19.97 8.13
CA LEU A 143 -1.43 18.71 7.73
C LEU A 143 -0.53 17.98 6.73
N THR A 144 -0.43 16.67 6.88
CA THR A 144 0.23 15.82 5.88
C THR A 144 -0.60 15.79 4.59
N ASN A 145 -1.92 15.72 4.75
CA ASN A 145 -2.92 15.55 3.71
C ASN A 145 -3.66 16.86 3.43
N GLU A 146 -2.90 17.92 3.16
CA GLU A 146 -3.43 19.27 2.95
C GLU A 146 -4.51 19.31 1.86
N GLU A 147 -4.35 18.51 0.81
CA GLU A 147 -5.28 18.38 -0.31
C GLU A 147 -6.59 17.69 0.10
N GLN A 148 -6.60 16.98 1.23
CA GLN A 148 -7.77 16.33 1.83
C GLN A 148 -8.36 17.14 2.99
N ARG A 149 -7.95 18.40 3.18
CA ARG A 149 -8.41 19.26 4.30
C ARG A 149 -9.93 19.25 4.49
N PRO A 150 -10.79 19.40 3.45
CA PRO A 150 -12.23 19.35 3.65
C PRO A 150 -12.72 18.02 4.25
N PHE A 151 -12.12 16.91 3.83
CA PHE A 151 -12.45 15.57 4.32
C PHE A 151 -11.94 15.35 5.74
N VAL A 152 -10.71 15.78 6.05
CA VAL A 152 -10.15 15.77 7.41
C VAL A 152 -11.04 16.55 8.37
N MET A 153 -11.47 17.76 7.98
CA MET A 153 -12.35 18.60 8.79
C MET A 153 -13.73 17.98 9.00
N LYS A 154 -14.24 17.24 8.01
CA LYS A 154 -15.48 16.48 8.16
C LYS A 154 -15.31 15.35 9.19
N LEU A 155 -14.30 14.49 9.04
CA LEU A 155 -14.02 13.41 9.98
C LEU A 155 -13.76 13.91 11.41
N ALA A 156 -13.08 15.05 11.55
CA ALA A 156 -12.82 15.67 12.85
C ALA A 156 -14.10 16.11 13.56
N ARG A 157 -15.10 16.60 12.80
CA ARG A 157 -16.42 16.98 13.32
C ARG A 157 -17.31 15.78 13.62
N ASP A 158 -17.22 14.74 12.79
CA ASP A 158 -18.09 13.55 12.86
C ASP A 158 -17.56 12.49 13.85
N SER A 159 -16.49 12.77 14.60
CA SER A 159 -15.91 11.82 15.56
C SER A 159 -15.23 12.51 16.75
N THR A 160 -14.84 11.73 17.75
CA THR A 160 -14.13 12.21 18.94
C THR A 160 -12.62 11.87 18.88
N PRO A 161 -11.76 12.58 19.64
CA PRO A 161 -10.34 12.24 19.75
C PRO A 161 -10.10 10.77 20.15
N GLU A 162 -10.90 10.22 21.06
CA GLU A 162 -10.76 8.83 21.54
C GLU A 162 -11.04 7.83 20.42
N ALA A 163 -12.08 8.06 19.62
CA ALA A 163 -12.37 7.24 18.45
C ALA A 163 -11.26 7.35 17.40
N THR A 164 -10.75 8.56 17.14
CA THR A 164 -9.62 8.76 16.22
C THR A 164 -8.38 7.99 16.69
N VAL A 165 -8.07 7.99 17.98
CA VAL A 165 -6.94 7.21 18.54
C VAL A 165 -7.17 5.71 18.38
N ARG A 166 -8.36 5.19 18.66
CA ARG A 166 -8.69 3.77 18.44
C ARG A 166 -8.52 3.36 16.98
N ARG A 167 -8.92 4.22 16.03
CA ARG A 167 -8.69 4.00 14.60
C ARG A 167 -7.21 3.94 14.23
N ILE A 168 -6.40 4.85 14.77
CA ILE A 168 -4.93 4.80 14.61
C ILE A 168 -4.36 3.49 15.18
N GLN A 169 -4.81 3.07 16.37
CA GLN A 169 -4.38 1.81 16.98
C GLN A 169 -4.76 0.60 16.13
N ALA A 170 -5.96 0.57 15.54
CA ALA A 170 -6.39 -0.50 14.63
C ALA A 170 -5.47 -0.60 13.41
N ILE A 171 -5.07 0.53 12.83
CA ILE A 171 -4.13 0.56 11.69
C ILE A 171 -2.75 0.04 12.12
N LEU A 172 -2.24 0.48 13.27
CA LEU A 172 -0.96 0.01 13.79
C LEU A 172 -0.99 -1.49 14.15
N ALA A 173 -2.11 -1.99 14.65
CA ALA A 173 -2.30 -3.42 14.90
C ALA A 173 -2.32 -4.23 13.59
N CYS A 174 -2.98 -3.71 12.55
CA CYS A 174 -2.97 -4.31 11.20
C CYS A 174 -1.55 -4.44 10.65
N ARG A 175 -0.74 -3.37 10.74
CA ARG A 175 0.67 -3.38 10.33
C ARG A 175 1.46 -4.47 11.05
N LYS A 176 1.37 -4.52 12.38
CA LYS A 176 2.02 -5.55 13.20
C LYS A 176 1.58 -6.97 12.83
N ALA A 177 0.29 -7.16 12.54
CA ALA A 177 -0.23 -8.46 12.12
C ALA A 177 0.38 -8.93 10.79
N ILE A 178 0.49 -8.03 9.82
CA ILE A 178 1.12 -8.33 8.52
C ILE A 178 2.61 -8.64 8.69
N GLU A 179 3.33 -7.89 9.52
CA GLU A 179 4.73 -8.16 9.88
C GLU A 179 4.88 -9.53 10.57
N ALA A 180 3.91 -9.92 11.39
CA ALA A 180 3.82 -11.23 12.04
C ALA A 180 3.31 -12.36 11.12
N ASN A 181 3.24 -12.15 9.80
CA ASN A 181 2.80 -13.12 8.79
C ASN A 181 1.32 -13.54 8.87
N VAL A 182 0.44 -12.72 9.45
CA VAL A 182 -1.00 -12.91 9.28
C VAL A 182 -1.37 -12.72 7.80
N ALA A 183 -2.36 -13.48 7.32
CA ALA A 183 -2.90 -13.32 5.98
C ALA A 183 -3.34 -11.85 5.76
N PRO A 184 -2.83 -11.14 4.75
CA PRO A 184 -3.09 -9.71 4.59
C PRO A 184 -4.57 -9.34 4.54
N LEU A 185 -5.38 -10.13 3.81
CA LEU A 185 -6.83 -9.90 3.71
C LEU A 185 -7.49 -9.91 5.09
N LEU A 186 -7.23 -10.94 5.90
CA LEU A 186 -7.81 -11.07 7.24
C LEU A 186 -7.39 -9.90 8.15
N ALA A 187 -6.12 -9.49 8.10
CA ALA A 187 -5.62 -8.37 8.89
C ALA A 187 -6.30 -7.04 8.51
N VAL A 188 -6.53 -6.82 7.20
CA VAL A 188 -7.18 -5.60 6.69
C VAL A 188 -8.70 -5.64 6.94
N GLU A 189 -9.35 -6.79 6.85
CA GLU A 189 -10.77 -6.96 7.23
C GLU A 189 -10.98 -6.61 8.71
N ALA A 190 -10.16 -7.13 9.62
CA ALA A 190 -10.23 -6.80 11.04
C ALA A 190 -10.02 -5.30 11.30
N MET A 191 -9.08 -4.68 10.57
CA MET A 191 -8.83 -3.24 10.64
C MET A 191 -10.06 -2.43 10.17
N THR A 192 -10.60 -2.71 8.99
CA THR A 192 -11.74 -1.95 8.43
C THR A 192 -12.98 -2.02 9.31
N LEU A 193 -13.26 -3.19 9.91
CA LEU A 193 -14.33 -3.34 10.91
C LEU A 193 -14.10 -2.47 12.15
N SER A 194 -12.86 -2.41 12.63
CA SER A 194 -12.47 -1.57 13.77
C SER A 194 -12.54 -0.07 13.42
N LEU A 195 -12.17 0.31 12.20
CA LEU A 195 -12.27 1.69 11.71
C LEU A 195 -13.72 2.19 11.68
N ARG A 196 -14.64 1.31 11.24
CA ARG A 196 -16.08 1.58 11.24
C ARG A 196 -16.62 1.74 12.66
N ALA A 197 -16.24 0.87 13.58
CA ALA A 197 -16.73 0.88 14.96
C ALA A 197 -16.36 2.19 15.70
N GLY A 198 -15.19 2.76 15.40
CA GLY A 198 -14.71 4.01 15.99
C GLY A 198 -14.04 3.79 17.34
#